data_AF-A0A8H9F8U7-F1
#
_entry.id   AF-A0A8H9F8U7-F1
#
_cell.length_a   1.000
_cell.length_b   1.000
_cell.length_c   1.000
_cell.angle_alpha   90.00
_cell.angle_beta   90.00
_cell.angle_gamma   90.00
#
_symmetry.space_group_name_H-M   'P 1'
#
loop_
_entity.id
_entity.type
_entity.pdbx_description
1 polymer ?
#
loop_
_entity_poly.entity_id
_entity_poly.type
_entity_poly.pdbx_seq_one_letter_code
_entity_poly.pdbx_strand_id
1 'polypeptide(L)'
;MINGNSNYRIYQGMTHRGPVGSVGLARTFKYGNFQASAVKKVGKSKYYFVWIDGHKAGWLNQRAFLRNKISVVKKISLVNNTYYSFPTKDAINFATDLTGTVVNPNKVKAYQDEVLSNSASEHKITFTYGKAHAHTVVEVRGDAQEGVGVADKP
;
A
#
# COMPACT_ATOMS: atom_id res chain seq x y z
N MET A 1 -3.79 3.72 -5.87
CA MET A 1 -4.93 2.81 -5.55
C MET A 1 -6.17 3.61 -5.15
N ILE A 2 -7.36 3.09 -5.46
CA ILE A 2 -8.64 3.73 -5.14
C ILE A 2 -9.21 3.21 -3.82
N ASN A 3 -9.85 4.09 -3.06
CA ASN A 3 -10.63 3.68 -1.91
C ASN A 3 -11.89 2.94 -2.40
N GLY A 4 -12.05 1.66 -2.06
CA GLY A 4 -13.19 0.83 -2.48
C GLY A 4 -14.57 1.38 -2.07
N ASN A 5 -14.61 2.23 -1.04
CA ASN A 5 -15.82 2.89 -0.55
C ASN A 5 -16.01 4.30 -1.15
N SER A 6 -15.20 4.66 -2.14
CA SER A 6 -15.25 5.96 -2.81
C SER A 6 -16.50 6.10 -3.67
N ASN A 7 -17.26 7.17 -3.46
CA ASN A 7 -18.36 7.58 -4.34
C ASN A 7 -17.94 8.63 -5.38
N TYR A 8 -16.64 8.89 -5.50
CA TYR A 8 -16.12 9.81 -6.51
C TYR A 8 -16.25 9.21 -7.90
N ARG A 9 -16.60 10.07 -8.87
CA ARG A 9 -16.77 9.71 -10.27
C ARG A 9 -15.53 10.07 -11.08
N ILE A 10 -15.37 9.37 -12.20
CA ILE A 10 -14.44 9.72 -13.27
C ILE A 10 -15.23 10.58 -14.27
N TYR A 11 -14.61 11.66 -14.74
CA TYR A 11 -15.23 12.66 -15.61
C TYR A 11 -14.43 12.84 -16.90
N GLN A 12 -15.11 12.93 -18.04
CA GLN A 12 -14.45 13.11 -19.33
C GLN A 12 -13.75 14.46 -19.45
N GLY A 13 -14.35 15.53 -18.89
CA GLY A 13 -13.88 16.90 -19.06
C GLY A 13 -13.70 17.66 -17.74
N MET A 14 -12.94 18.75 -17.82
CA MET A 14 -12.69 19.65 -16.69
C MET A 14 -12.72 21.11 -17.12
N THR A 15 -13.74 21.84 -16.69
CA THR A 15 -13.91 23.28 -16.96
C THR A 15 -13.35 24.13 -15.80
N HIS A 16 -13.46 25.45 -15.88
CA HIS A 16 -13.16 26.32 -14.73
C HIS A 16 -14.21 26.21 -13.62
N ARG A 17 -15.45 25.80 -13.95
CA ARG A 17 -16.54 25.61 -12.97
C ARG A 17 -16.49 24.26 -12.28
N GLY A 18 -15.87 23.25 -12.90
CA GLY A 18 -15.82 21.91 -12.35
C GLY A 18 -15.72 20.79 -13.39
N PRO A 19 -15.72 19.54 -12.91
CA PRO A 19 -15.77 18.37 -13.77
C PRO A 19 -17.09 18.28 -14.54
N VAL A 20 -17.05 17.76 -15.75
CA VAL A 20 -18.22 17.56 -16.62
C VAL A 20 -18.18 16.18 -17.29
N GLY A 21 -19.36 15.63 -17.61
CA GLY A 21 -19.48 14.34 -18.29
C GLY A 21 -19.00 13.15 -17.43
N SER A 22 -19.76 12.82 -16.38
CA SER A 22 -19.48 11.64 -15.56
C SER A 22 -19.59 10.36 -16.39
N VAL A 23 -18.57 9.51 -16.38
CA VAL A 23 -18.58 8.21 -17.07
C VAL A 23 -18.78 7.02 -16.15
N GLY A 24 -18.59 7.18 -14.84
CA GLY A 24 -18.77 6.09 -13.90
C GLY A 24 -18.13 6.36 -12.55
N LEU A 25 -18.34 5.43 -11.62
CA LEU A 25 -17.73 5.48 -10.28
C LEU A 25 -16.29 4.97 -10.34
N ALA A 26 -15.39 5.65 -9.64
CA ALA A 26 -13.99 5.22 -9.56
C ALA A 26 -13.83 3.86 -8.88
N ARG A 27 -14.70 3.52 -7.92
CA ARG A 27 -14.66 2.23 -7.21
C ARG A 27 -14.89 1.02 -8.12
N THR A 28 -15.52 1.20 -9.29
CA THR A 28 -15.68 0.14 -10.30
C THR A 28 -14.32 -0.38 -10.76
N PHE A 29 -13.30 0.46 -10.75
CA PHE A 29 -11.94 0.15 -11.17
C PHE A 29 -10.99 -0.03 -9.99
N LYS A 30 -11.47 -0.37 -8.78
CA LYS A 30 -10.65 -0.36 -7.55
C LYS A 30 -9.37 -1.21 -7.59
N TYR A 31 -9.32 -2.22 -8.47
CA TYR A 31 -8.16 -3.09 -8.68
C TYR A 31 -7.29 -2.69 -9.89
N GLY A 32 -7.71 -1.69 -10.66
CA GLY A 32 -6.92 -1.18 -11.78
C GLY A 32 -5.73 -0.34 -11.32
N ASN A 33 -4.72 -0.25 -12.18
CA ASN A 33 -3.55 0.57 -11.98
C ASN A 33 -3.83 2.01 -12.41
N PHE A 34 -3.84 2.92 -11.44
CA PHE A 34 -4.06 4.34 -11.70
C PHE A 34 -2.75 5.09 -11.84
N GLN A 35 -2.59 5.79 -12.95
CA GLN A 35 -1.46 6.69 -13.20
C GLN A 35 -2.00 8.10 -13.43
N ALA A 36 -1.54 9.06 -12.64
CA ALA A 36 -1.92 10.46 -12.81
C ALA A 36 -0.94 11.15 -13.77
N SER A 37 -1.45 11.80 -14.81
CA SER A 37 -0.61 12.52 -15.79
C SER A 37 -0.78 14.04 -15.74
N ALA A 38 -1.84 14.55 -15.12
CA ALA A 38 -2.05 15.99 -14.96
C ALA A 38 -2.84 16.31 -13.69
N VAL A 39 -2.71 17.55 -13.21
CA VAL A 39 -3.42 18.05 -12.01
C VAL A 39 -4.14 19.35 -12.35
N LYS A 40 -5.41 19.47 -11.94
CA LYS A 40 -6.17 20.71 -12.02
C LYS A 40 -6.87 21.00 -10.69
N LYS A 41 -6.76 22.24 -10.22
CA LYS A 41 -7.45 22.72 -9.02
C LYS A 41 -8.72 23.46 -9.44
N VAL A 42 -9.85 23.08 -8.85
CA VAL A 42 -11.12 23.78 -9.01
C VAL A 42 -11.70 24.05 -7.63
N GLY A 43 -11.82 25.32 -7.26
CA GLY A 43 -12.13 25.73 -5.90
C GLY A 43 -11.16 25.12 -4.88
N LYS A 44 -11.71 24.42 -3.88
CA LYS A 44 -10.94 23.73 -2.82
C LYS A 44 -10.52 22.30 -3.19
N SER A 45 -10.91 21.81 -4.37
CA SER A 45 -10.68 20.43 -4.80
C SER A 45 -9.53 20.34 -5.81
N LYS A 46 -8.72 19.28 -5.70
CA LYS A 46 -7.73 18.88 -6.71
C LYS A 46 -8.26 17.67 -7.47
N TYR A 47 -8.10 17.71 -8.79
CA TYR A 47 -8.46 16.64 -9.69
C TYR A 47 -7.21 16.19 -10.44
N TYR A 48 -7.08 14.88 -10.63
CA TYR A 48 -6.05 14.25 -11.41
C TYR A 48 -6.63 13.71 -12.69
N PHE A 49 -5.97 14.00 -13.81
CA PHE A 49 -6.24 13.26 -15.03
C PHE A 49 -5.56 11.90 -14.90
N VAL A 50 -6.34 10.84 -14.98
CA VAL A 50 -5.89 9.47 -14.73
C VAL A 50 -5.96 8.61 -15.98
N TRP A 51 -4.96 7.74 -16.07
CA TRP A 51 -4.96 6.54 -16.89
C TRP A 51 -5.26 5.36 -15.99
N ILE A 52 -6.08 4.42 -16.46
CA ILE A 52 -6.42 3.18 -15.77
C ILE A 52 -5.91 2.04 -16.63
N ASP A 53 -5.00 1.24 -16.10
CA ASP A 53 -4.37 0.13 -16.82
C ASP A 53 -3.83 0.54 -18.20
N GLY A 54 -3.17 1.70 -18.26
CA GLY A 54 -2.60 2.26 -19.48
C GLY A 54 -3.60 2.92 -20.44
N HIS A 55 -4.89 2.94 -20.11
CA HIS A 55 -5.93 3.55 -20.96
C HIS A 55 -6.38 4.91 -20.43
N LYS A 56 -6.59 5.86 -21.35
CA LYS A 56 -7.09 7.20 -21.02
C LYS A 56 -8.49 7.07 -20.40
N ALA A 57 -8.62 7.48 -19.13
CA ALA A 57 -9.89 7.34 -18.41
C ALA A 57 -10.61 8.67 -18.19
N GLY A 58 -9.95 9.64 -17.55
CA GLY A 58 -10.55 10.96 -17.30
C GLY A 58 -10.07 11.65 -16.03
N TRP A 59 -10.79 12.68 -15.61
CA TRP A 59 -10.53 13.44 -14.39
C TRP A 59 -11.16 12.78 -13.17
N LEU A 60 -10.38 12.64 -12.11
CA LEU A 60 -10.81 12.06 -10.84
C LEU A 60 -10.40 12.96 -9.68
N ASN A 61 -11.28 13.13 -8.70
CA ASN A 61 -10.94 13.90 -7.50
C ASN A 61 -9.82 13.17 -6.71
N GLN A 62 -8.79 13.90 -6.27
CA GLN A 62 -7.68 13.37 -5.47
C GLN A 62 -8.16 12.62 -4.22
N ARG A 63 -9.32 12.99 -3.66
CA ARG A 63 -9.89 12.34 -2.47
C ARG A 63 -10.44 10.93 -2.74
N ALA A 64 -10.50 10.50 -4.01
CA ALA A 64 -10.88 9.15 -4.39
C ALA A 64 -9.79 8.10 -4.09
N PHE A 65 -8.53 8.54 -4.00
CA PHE A 65 -7.39 7.68 -3.75
C PHE A 65 -7.28 7.29 -2.28
N LEU A 66 -6.66 6.15 -2.00
CA LEU A 66 -6.22 5.79 -0.64
C LEU A 66 -5.04 6.69 -0.25
N ARG A 67 -5.21 7.54 0.76
CA ARG A 67 -4.20 8.51 1.21
C ARG A 67 -3.75 8.18 2.61
N ASN A 68 -2.47 8.44 2.92
CA ASN A 68 -1.85 8.15 4.21
C ASN A 68 -2.17 6.72 4.69
N LYS A 69 -1.98 5.73 3.81
CA LYS A 69 -2.30 4.34 4.12
C LYS A 69 -1.09 3.47 3.91
N ILE A 70 -0.78 2.65 4.91
CA ILE A 70 0.12 1.51 4.75
C ILE A 70 -0.77 0.26 4.85
N SER A 71 -0.59 -0.66 3.91
CA SER A 71 -1.16 -2.01 3.96
C SER A 71 -0.04 -2.99 4.17
N VAL A 72 -0.21 -3.85 5.18
CA VAL A 72 0.73 -4.91 5.52
C VAL A 72 0.00 -6.23 5.64
N VAL A 73 0.74 -7.33 5.49
CA VAL A 73 0.29 -8.65 5.96
C VAL A 73 0.03 -8.57 7.47
N LYS A 74 -1.10 -9.10 7.95
CA LYS A 74 -1.48 -8.95 9.36
C LYS A 74 -0.67 -9.83 10.31
N LYS A 75 -0.41 -11.07 9.87
CA LYS A 75 0.31 -12.07 10.63
C LYS A 75 1.22 -12.85 9.69
N ILE A 76 2.49 -12.97 10.06
CA ILE A 76 3.52 -13.74 9.36
C ILE A 76 3.97 -14.82 10.34
N SER A 77 4.15 -16.04 9.85
CA SER A 77 4.64 -17.15 10.65
C SER A 77 5.91 -17.69 10.04
N LEU A 78 6.97 -17.69 10.84
CA LEU A 78 8.31 -18.13 10.47
C LEU A 78 8.61 -19.46 11.14
N VAL A 79 9.27 -20.34 10.40
CA VAL A 79 9.82 -21.59 10.93
C VAL A 79 11.11 -21.29 11.69
N ASN A 80 11.38 -22.02 12.76
CA ASN A 80 12.65 -21.89 13.47
C ASN A 80 13.83 -22.23 12.54
N ASN A 81 14.63 -21.23 12.18
CA ASN A 81 15.82 -21.34 11.36
C ASN A 81 16.90 -20.36 11.86
N THR A 82 18.00 -20.90 12.37
CA THR A 82 19.13 -20.11 12.90
C THR A 82 19.85 -19.28 11.83
N TYR A 83 19.70 -19.61 10.55
CA TYR A 83 20.37 -18.95 9.43
C TYR A 83 19.51 -17.92 8.71
N TYR A 84 18.27 -17.69 9.16
CA TYR A 84 17.35 -16.77 8.52
C TYR A 84 16.95 -15.61 9.43
N SER A 85 16.91 -14.41 8.85
CA SER A 85 16.24 -13.26 9.42
C SER A 85 15.24 -12.69 8.43
N PHE A 86 14.02 -12.45 8.91
CA PHE A 86 12.95 -11.89 8.10
C PHE A 86 13.08 -10.36 8.01
N PRO A 87 13.28 -9.78 6.81
CA PRO A 87 13.25 -8.33 6.62
C PRO A 87 11.82 -7.82 6.82
N THR A 88 11.58 -7.02 7.86
CA THR A 88 10.20 -6.68 8.24
C THR A 88 9.45 -5.89 7.18
N LYS A 89 10.16 -5.14 6.34
CA LYS A 89 9.58 -4.37 5.23
C LYS A 89 8.95 -5.25 4.15
N ASP A 90 9.32 -6.53 4.07
CA ASP A 90 8.69 -7.49 3.16
C ASP A 90 7.22 -7.76 3.54
N ALA A 91 6.81 -7.40 4.75
CA ALA A 91 5.41 -7.43 5.16
C ALA A 91 4.53 -6.36 4.46
N ILE A 92 5.12 -5.36 3.79
CA ILE A 92 4.40 -4.23 3.21
C ILE A 92 3.86 -4.58 1.82
N ASN A 93 2.53 -4.64 1.69
CA ASN A 93 1.87 -4.79 0.38
C ASN A 93 1.97 -3.50 -0.45
N PHE A 94 1.68 -2.36 0.20
CA PHE A 94 1.83 -1.02 -0.39
C PHE A 94 1.79 0.06 0.70
N ALA A 95 2.30 1.24 0.37
CA ALA A 95 2.13 2.44 1.17
C ALA A 95 1.79 3.64 0.27
N THR A 96 0.99 4.58 0.78
CA THR A 96 0.64 5.81 0.08
C THR A 96 0.84 7.07 0.92
N ASP A 97 1.22 8.15 0.26
CA ASP A 97 1.40 9.46 0.88
C ASP A 97 0.08 10.23 1.08
N LEU A 98 0.19 11.50 1.49
CA LEU A 98 -0.96 12.40 1.70
C LEU A 98 -1.77 12.69 0.42
N THR A 99 -1.18 12.45 -0.75
CA THR A 99 -1.81 12.67 -2.05
C THR A 99 -2.44 11.40 -2.62
N GLY A 100 -2.08 10.24 -2.07
CA GLY A 100 -2.49 8.92 -2.54
C GLY A 100 -1.53 8.30 -3.55
N THR A 101 -0.32 8.87 -3.68
CA THR A 101 0.76 8.36 -4.51
C THR A 101 1.41 7.18 -3.79
N VAL A 102 1.68 6.09 -4.53
CA VAL A 102 2.39 4.93 -4.00
C VAL A 102 3.82 5.31 -3.70
N VAL A 103 4.31 4.93 -2.52
CA VAL A 103 5.68 5.22 -2.08
C VAL A 103 6.51 3.96 -2.11
N ASN A 104 7.80 4.10 -2.41
CA ASN A 104 8.75 3.00 -2.34
C ASN A 104 8.78 2.45 -0.90
N PRO A 105 8.60 1.12 -0.68
CA PRO A 105 8.64 0.51 0.65
C PRO A 105 9.89 0.84 1.47
N ASN A 106 11.04 1.07 0.82
CA ASN A 106 12.28 1.43 1.50
C ASN A 106 12.20 2.77 2.24
N LYS A 107 11.29 3.66 1.82
CA LYS A 107 11.03 4.95 2.48
C LYS A 107 10.10 4.83 3.69
N VAL A 108 9.45 3.68 3.89
CA VAL A 108 8.63 3.42 5.08
C VAL A 108 9.56 3.10 6.24
N LYS A 109 9.34 3.76 7.38
CA LYS A 109 10.08 3.46 8.61
C LYS A 109 9.50 2.21 9.26
N ALA A 110 10.32 1.20 9.49
CA ALA A 110 10.03 0.08 10.36
C ALA A 110 10.67 0.35 11.73
N TYR A 111 10.01 -0.02 12.83
CA TYR A 111 10.58 0.13 14.17
C TYR A 111 11.58 -0.98 14.53
N GLN A 112 11.58 -2.05 13.77
CA GLN A 112 12.52 -3.17 13.84
C GLN A 112 12.75 -3.58 12.39
N ASP A 113 13.99 -3.56 11.91
CA ASP A 113 14.30 -3.81 10.51
C ASP A 113 14.21 -5.30 10.15
N GLU A 114 14.57 -6.18 11.09
CA GLU A 114 14.57 -7.62 10.88
C GLU A 114 14.12 -8.39 12.14
N VAL A 115 13.54 -9.59 11.94
CA VAL A 115 13.20 -10.53 13.01
C VAL A 115 14.05 -11.79 12.83
N LEU A 116 14.82 -12.16 13.85
CA LEU A 116 15.60 -13.40 13.84
C LEU A 116 14.66 -14.59 13.99
N SER A 117 14.84 -15.61 13.15
CA SER A 117 13.99 -16.81 13.19
C SER A 117 14.56 -17.92 14.06
N ASN A 118 15.43 -17.61 15.02
CA ASN A 118 16.23 -18.62 15.72
C ASN A 118 15.61 -19.14 17.04
N SER A 119 14.53 -18.52 17.50
CA SER A 119 13.89 -18.84 18.77
C SER A 119 12.42 -18.44 18.76
N ALA A 120 11.61 -19.25 19.45
CA ALA A 120 10.18 -19.03 19.56
C ALA A 120 9.88 -17.65 20.14
N SER A 121 9.15 -16.83 19.40
CA SER A 121 8.93 -15.43 19.75
C SER A 121 7.78 -14.83 18.95
N GLU A 122 7.16 -13.77 19.50
CA GLU A 122 6.17 -12.96 18.80
C GLU A 122 6.62 -11.50 18.78
N HIS A 123 6.69 -10.91 17.59
CA HIS A 123 7.13 -9.54 17.37
C HIS A 123 6.02 -8.72 16.73
N LYS A 124 5.60 -7.65 17.40
CA LYS A 124 4.68 -6.66 16.83
C LYS A 124 5.46 -5.54 16.16
N ILE A 125 5.54 -5.55 14.83
CA ILE A 125 6.29 -4.54 14.07
C ILE A 125 5.36 -3.39 13.70
N THR A 126 5.79 -2.17 14.01
CA THR A 126 5.10 -0.93 13.63
C THR A 126 5.77 -0.32 12.40
N PHE A 127 4.95 0.13 11.45
CA PHE A 127 5.40 0.86 10.26
C PHE A 127 4.80 2.26 10.21
N THR A 128 5.60 3.24 9.79
CA THR A 128 5.14 4.63 9.64
C THR A 128 5.64 5.30 8.37
N TYR A 129 4.78 6.15 7.80
CA TYR A 129 5.13 7.03 6.69
C TYR A 129 4.21 8.25 6.69
N GLY A 130 4.76 9.44 6.98
CA GLY A 130 3.94 10.65 7.18
C GLY A 130 2.91 10.44 8.29
N LYS A 131 1.62 10.52 7.95
CA LYS A 131 0.50 10.26 8.88
C LYS A 131 -0.01 8.81 8.87
N ALA A 132 0.59 7.95 8.04
CA ALA A 132 0.17 6.56 7.90
C ALA A 132 0.83 5.69 8.97
N HIS A 133 0.05 4.79 9.56
CA HIS A 133 0.52 3.80 10.53
C HIS A 133 -0.07 2.42 10.19
N ALA A 134 0.72 1.37 10.39
CA ALA A 134 0.28 -0.01 10.28
C ALA A 134 1.08 -0.92 11.23
N HIS A 135 0.53 -2.09 11.51
CA HIS A 135 1.16 -3.08 12.37
C HIS A 135 1.04 -4.47 11.74
N THR A 136 2.10 -5.26 11.85
CA THR A 136 2.09 -6.71 11.59
C THR A 136 2.56 -7.45 12.83
N VAL A 137 2.18 -8.72 12.93
CA VAL A 137 2.68 -9.66 13.93
C VAL A 137 3.54 -10.69 13.20
N VAL A 138 4.79 -10.86 13.63
CA VAL A 138 5.69 -11.90 13.16
C VAL A 138 5.86 -12.91 14.29
N GLU A 139 5.41 -14.15 14.06
CA GLU A 139 5.52 -15.26 15.00
C GLU A 139 6.58 -16.24 14.52
N VAL A 140 7.63 -16.46 15.30
CA VAL A 140 8.59 -17.55 15.09
C VAL A 140 8.09 -18.76 15.86
N ARG A 141 7.79 -19.85 15.15
CA ARG A 141 7.30 -21.09 15.74
C ARG A 141 8.42 -21.80 16.48
N GLY A 142 8.07 -22.54 17.54
CA GLY A 142 9.04 -23.14 18.46
C GLY A 142 9.55 -24.52 18.07
N ASP A 143 8.96 -25.18 17.08
CA ASP A 143 9.38 -26.52 16.67
C ASP A 143 10.71 -26.46 15.89
N ALA A 144 11.76 -27.01 16.50
CA ALA A 144 13.10 -27.03 15.93
C ALA A 144 13.28 -28.08 14.81
N GLN A 145 12.31 -28.99 14.63
CA GLN A 145 12.30 -29.97 13.54
C GLN A 145 11.35 -29.58 12.41
N GLU A 146 10.67 -28.44 12.53
CA GLU A 146 9.84 -27.91 11.47
C GLU A 146 10.71 -27.34 10.33
N GLY A 147 10.41 -27.68 9.08
CA GLY A 147 11.10 -27.18 7.89
C GLY A 147 12.40 -27.92 7.52
N VAL A 148 12.98 -27.54 6.38
CA VAL A 148 14.23 -28.13 5.88
C VAL A 148 15.41 -27.41 6.54
N GLY A 149 15.85 -27.88 7.71
CA GLY A 149 16.93 -27.26 8.51
C GLY A 149 18.33 -27.20 7.86
N VAL A 150 18.43 -27.45 6.55
CA VAL A 150 19.67 -27.57 5.78
C VAL A 150 19.64 -26.75 4.48
N ALA A 151 18.51 -26.11 4.11
CA ALA A 151 18.38 -25.45 2.81
C ALA A 151 19.31 -24.22 2.65
N ASP A 152 19.65 -23.54 3.75
CA ASP A 152 20.46 -22.31 3.76
C ASP A 152 21.82 -22.48 4.46
N LYS A 153 22.33 -23.72 4.60
CA LYS A 153 23.72 -23.91 5.03
C LYS A 153 24.65 -23.50 3.87
N PRO A 154 25.63 -22.60 4.08
CA PRO A 154 26.63 -22.28 3.07
C PRO A 154 27.52 -23.48 2.73
#